data_AF-A0A941GFA0-F1
#
_entry.id   AF-A0A941GFA0-F1
#
_cell.length_a   1.000
_cell.length_b   1.000
_cell.length_c   1.000
_cell.angle_alpha   90.00
_cell.angle_beta   90.00
_cell.angle_gamma   90.00
#
_symmetry.space_group_name_H-M   'P 1'
#
loop_
_entity.id
_entity.type
_entity.pdbx_description
1 polymer ?
#
loop_
_entity_poly.entity_id
_entity_poly.type
_entity_poly.pdbx_seq_one_letter_code
_entity_poly.pdbx_strand_id
1 'polypeptide(L)'
;MVLEYFAIADGSKHIFTEEDGVKELGKQKILDPSKVSYMNLFINAVLQPKENYEVTQGMICLKTEDVPICGATVVLQMFIV
;
A
#
# COMPACT_ATOMS: atom_id res chain seq x y z
N MET A 1 4.39 -3.20 -17.10
CA MET A 1 5.25 -3.74 -16.01
C MET A 1 4.49 -3.65 -14.70
N VAL A 2 4.72 -4.56 -13.75
CA VAL A 2 4.12 -4.47 -12.39
C VAL A 2 5.20 -4.09 -11.39
N LEU A 3 4.93 -3.10 -10.56
CA LEU A 3 5.72 -2.75 -9.39
C LEU A 3 4.90 -3.04 -8.13
N GLU A 4 5.56 -3.51 -7.08
CA GLU A 4 4.90 -3.85 -5.83
C GLU A 4 5.57 -3.10 -4.67
N TYR A 5 4.72 -2.67 -3.73
CA TYR A 5 5.13 -2.17 -2.43
C TYR A 5 4.56 -3.10 -1.34
N PHE A 6 5.39 -3.42 -0.35
CA PHE A 6 5.10 -4.33 0.76
C PHE A 6 5.44 -3.64 2.08
N ALA A 7 4.48 -3.65 3.01
CA ALA A 7 4.66 -3.24 4.39
C ALA A 7 4.01 -4.24 5.35
N ILE A 8 4.41 -4.16 6.61
CA ILE A 8 3.79 -4.88 7.72
C ILE A 8 3.14 -3.86 8.66
N ALA A 9 1.86 -4.04 8.93
CA ALA A 9 1.12 -3.16 9.84
C ALA A 9 1.57 -3.37 11.29
N ASP A 10 1.62 -2.28 12.04
CA ASP A 10 1.93 -2.26 13.48
C ASP A 10 0.68 -2.37 14.36
N GLY A 11 -0.52 -2.39 13.77
CA GLY A 11 -1.79 -2.42 14.50
C GLY A 11 -2.30 -1.06 14.94
N SER A 12 -1.71 0.05 14.48
CA SER A 12 -2.02 1.39 15.00
C SER A 12 -2.18 2.49 13.95
N LYS A 13 -1.67 2.31 12.72
CA LYS A 13 -1.66 3.35 11.69
C LYS A 13 -2.59 3.08 10.49
N HIS A 14 -3.14 4.17 9.96
CA HIS A 14 -3.85 4.21 8.67
C HIS A 14 -2.96 4.65 7.51
N ILE A 15 -1.81 5.24 7.80
CA ILE A 15 -0.90 5.81 6.80
C ILE A 15 0.30 4.90 6.64
N PHE A 16 0.59 4.54 5.39
CA PHE A 16 1.77 3.76 5.01
C PHE A 16 2.60 4.55 4.01
N THR A 17 3.87 4.72 4.30
CA THR A 17 4.83 5.48 3.50
C THR A 17 5.92 4.56 2.95
N GLU A 18 6.76 5.07 2.06
CA GLU A 18 7.93 4.31 1.58
C GLU A 18 8.86 3.86 2.72
N GLU A 19 8.87 4.55 3.87
CA GLU A 19 9.68 4.20 5.05
C GLU A 19 9.14 2.97 5.81
N ASP A 20 7.84 2.71 5.69
CA ASP A 20 7.18 1.53 6.26
C ASP A 20 7.40 0.26 5.43
N GLY A 21 8.04 0.41 4.27
CA GLY A 21 8.33 -0.70 3.38
C GLY A 21 9.28 -1.73 4.02
N VAL A 22 9.03 -3.01 3.76
CA VAL A 22 9.92 -4.13 4.13
C VAL A 22 11.33 -3.89 3.56
N LYS A 23 12.31 -3.67 4.45
CA LYS A 23 13.65 -3.21 4.09
C LYS A 23 14.47 -4.27 3.36
N GLU A 24 14.18 -5.54 3.62
CA GLU A 24 14.81 -6.71 3.02
C GLU A 24 14.53 -6.81 1.51
N LEU A 25 13.46 -6.17 1.04
CA LEU A 25 13.11 -6.09 -0.39
C LEU A 25 13.77 -4.88 -1.08
N GLY A 26 14.65 -4.16 -0.37
CA GLY A 26 15.35 -2.99 -0.88
C GLY A 26 14.48 -1.73 -0.84
N LYS A 27 14.91 -0.70 -1.60
CA LYS A 27 14.19 0.58 -1.66
C LYS A 27 12.90 0.41 -2.48
N GLN A 28 11.78 0.43 -1.79
CA GLN A 28 10.46 0.37 -2.40
C GLN A 28 9.95 1.78 -2.71
N LYS A 29 8.99 1.88 -3.63
CA LYS A 29 8.37 3.15 -4.00
C LYS A 29 6.86 3.02 -4.10
N ILE A 30 6.15 4.06 -3.73
CA ILE A 30 4.72 4.21 -4.01
C ILE A 30 4.59 5.25 -5.12
N LEU A 31 4.25 4.80 -6.32
CA LEU A 31 4.20 5.68 -7.49
C LEU A 31 3.02 6.64 -7.43
N ASP A 32 3.19 7.79 -8.08
CA ASP A 32 2.10 8.71 -8.34
C ASP A 32 1.00 8.00 -9.17
N PRO A 33 -0.29 8.05 -8.77
CA PRO A 33 -1.40 7.46 -9.53
C PRO A 33 -1.46 7.88 -10.99
N SER A 34 -0.99 9.07 -11.36
CA SER A 34 -0.93 9.55 -12.74
C SER A 34 0.10 8.82 -13.62
N LYS A 35 1.01 8.04 -13.01
CA LYS A 35 2.08 7.29 -13.70
C LYS A 35 1.76 5.81 -13.89
N VAL A 36 0.58 5.36 -13.47
CA VAL A 36 0.15 3.96 -13.55
C VAL A 36 -1.24 3.90 -14.16
N SER A 37 -1.59 2.78 -14.79
CA SER A 37 -2.96 2.55 -15.27
C SER A 37 -3.91 2.09 -14.19
N TYR A 38 -3.40 1.34 -13.23
CA TYR A 38 -4.23 0.67 -12.24
C TYR A 38 -3.44 0.34 -10.99
N MET A 39 -4.16 0.27 -9.86
CA MET A 39 -3.61 -0.11 -8.57
C MET A 39 -4.56 -1.05 -7.84
N ASN A 40 -4.00 -2.05 -7.16
CA ASN A 40 -4.69 -2.89 -6.19
C ASN A 40 -4.03 -2.78 -4.84
N LEU A 41 -4.81 -2.55 -3.79
CA LEU A 41 -4.35 -2.66 -2.41
C LEU A 41 -4.88 -3.96 -1.79
N PHE A 42 -3.99 -4.77 -1.25
CA PHE A 42 -4.34 -5.93 -0.45
C PHE A 42 -3.94 -5.69 1.00
N ILE A 43 -4.85 -6.00 1.92
CA ILE A 43 -4.58 -6.00 3.36
C ILE A 43 -4.87 -7.41 3.85
N ASN A 44 -3.86 -8.05 4.45
CA ASN A 44 -3.92 -9.44 4.89
C ASN A 44 -4.45 -10.39 3.79
N ALA A 45 -3.90 -10.25 2.58
CA ALA A 45 -4.31 -10.96 1.36
C ALA A 45 -5.74 -10.71 0.84
N VAL A 46 -6.49 -9.78 1.44
CA VAL A 46 -7.84 -9.39 0.98
C VAL A 46 -7.75 -8.12 0.14
N LEU A 47 -8.27 -8.17 -1.09
CA LEU A 47 -8.37 -7.01 -1.97
C LEU A 47 -9.29 -5.96 -1.34
N GLN A 48 -8.79 -4.75 -1.21
CA GLN A 48 -9.53 -3.62 -0.65
C GLN A 48 -10.30 -2.88 -1.76
N PRO A 49 -11.58 -2.51 -1.51
CA PRO A 49 -12.31 -1.58 -2.36
C PRO A 49 -11.56 -0.26 -2.53
N LYS A 50 -11.70 0.38 -3.69
CA LYS A 50 -11.00 1.65 -3.99
C LYS A 50 -11.46 2.80 -3.09
N GLU A 51 -12.67 2.72 -2.57
CA GLU A 51 -13.25 3.68 -1.65
C GLU A 51 -12.57 3.65 -0.27
N ASN A 52 -11.96 2.51 0.09
CA ASN A 52 -11.35 2.29 1.41
C ASN A 52 -9.95 2.89 1.53
N TYR A 53 -9.36 3.41 0.45
CA TYR A 53 -8.02 3.97 0.50
C TYR A 53 -7.80 5.07 -0.54
N GLU A 54 -6.73 5.83 -0.33
CA GLU A 54 -6.20 6.76 -1.30
C GLU A 54 -4.70 6.58 -1.41
N VAL A 55 -4.21 6.69 -2.64
CA VAL A 55 -2.77 6.63 -2.92
C VAL A 55 -2.36 7.98 -3.47
N THR A 56 -1.27 8.51 -2.94
CA THR A 56 -0.53 9.63 -3.51
C THR A 56 0.91 9.21 -3.69
N GLN A 57 1.72 10.05 -4.36
CA GLN A 57 3.14 9.75 -4.49
C GLN A 57 3.77 9.56 -3.10
N GLY A 58 4.32 8.37 -2.85
CA GLY A 58 5.02 8.03 -1.61
C GLY A 58 4.13 7.59 -0.43
N MET A 59 2.80 7.54 -0.59
CA MET A 59 1.89 7.31 0.55
C MET A 59 0.60 6.57 0.17
N ILE A 60 0.15 5.68 1.05
CA ILE A 60 -1.19 5.08 1.09
C ILE A 60 -1.88 5.56 2.36
N CYS A 61 -3.10 6.05 2.25
CA CYS A 61 -3.95 6.45 3.37
C CYS A 61 -5.22 5.59 3.37
N LEU A 62 -5.44 4.83 4.44
CA LEU A 62 -6.67 4.06 4.65
C LEU A 62 -7.79 4.98 5.13
N LYS A 63 -8.97 4.83 4.55
CA LYS A 63 -10.19 5.59 4.85
C LYS A 63 -11.17 4.82 5.74
N THR A 64 -10.78 3.63 6.18
CA THR A 64 -11.54 2.78 7.09
C THR A 64 -11.45 3.30 8.53
N GLU A 65 -12.46 3.03 9.35
CA GLU A 65 -12.40 3.37 10.78
C GLU A 65 -11.35 2.52 11.50
N ASP A 66 -11.26 1.24 11.14
CA ASP A 66 -10.29 0.29 11.66
C ASP A 66 -8.93 0.37 10.96
N VAL A 67 -7.90 -0.02 11.70
CA VAL A 67 -6.53 -0.19 11.21
C VAL A 67 -6.24 -1.69 10.98
N PRO A 68 -5.34 -2.03 10.05
CA PRO A 68 -4.90 -3.40 9.89
C PRO A 68 -4.25 -3.91 11.18
N ILE A 69 -4.59 -5.12 11.60
CA ILE A 69 -4.04 -5.74 12.80
C ILE A 69 -2.50 -5.83 12.73
N CYS A 70 -1.84 -5.82 13.89
CA CYS A 70 -0.39 -5.97 13.96
C CYS A 70 0.05 -7.27 13.27
N GLY A 71 1.04 -7.17 12.38
CA GLY A 71 1.54 -8.28 11.57
C GLY A 71 0.79 -8.50 10.26
N ALA A 72 -0.33 -7.80 10.00
CA ALA A 72 -1.01 -7.88 8.71
C ALA A 72 -0.12 -7.34 7.58
N THR A 73 -0.13 -8.01 6.44
CA THR A 73 0.56 -7.56 5.24
C THR A 73 -0.24 -6.47 4.54
N VAL A 74 0.45 -5.42 4.08
CA VAL A 74 -0.11 -4.37 3.22
C VAL A 74 0.66 -4.41 1.91
N VAL A 75 -0.03 -4.73 0.83
CA VAL A 75 0.58 -4.90 -0.50
C VAL A 75 -0.12 -4.02 -1.51
N LEU A 76 0.62 -3.08 -2.11
CA LEU A 76 0.14 -2.27 -3.22
C LEU A 76 0.76 -2.75 -4.52
N GLN A 77 -0.06 -3.26 -5.44
CA GLN A 77 0.35 -3.55 -6.81
C GLN A 77 0.06 -2.35 -7.70
N MET A 78 1.03 -1.98 -8.54
CA MET A 78 0.99 -0.82 -9.44
C MET A 78 1.29 -1.27 -10.87
N PHE A 79 0.32 -1.12 -11.76
CA PHE A 79 0.42 -1.53 -13.15
C PHE A 79 0.85 -0.34 -14.02
N ILE A 80 2.10 -0.36 -14.51
CA ILE A 80 2.69 0.65 -15.38
C ILE A 80 2.48 0.23 -16.84
N VAL A 81 2.11 1.18 -17.71
CA VAL A 81 2.08 0.99 -19.18
C VAL A 81 3.48 0.97 -19.73
#